data_AF-A0AAF6BJ89-F1
#
_entry.id   AF-A0AAF6BJ89-F1
#
_cell.length_a   1.000
_cell.length_b   1.000
_cell.length_c   1.000
_cell.angle_alpha   90.00
_cell.angle_beta   90.00
_cell.angle_gamma   90.00
#
_symmetry.space_group_name_H-M   'P 1'
#
loop_
_entity.id
_entity.type
_entity.pdbx_description
1 polymer ?
#
loop_
_entity_poly.entity_id
_entity_poly.type
_entity_poly.pdbx_seq_one_letter_code
_entity_poly.pdbx_strand_id
1 'polypeptide(L)'
;MMYTKMSSQWLLWTFGAFLLALTVDAQLSTTFYSSSCRNLTARVDEIIRGHIRRDRTLAPSLLRLHFHDCFVRGCDASVLLNSPRGAQGEKDAIGNKDSLRGFEIIDDVKTKIEAMCPGVVSCADLLALSARDSMRAVMKQFSCSTL
;
A
#
# COMPACT_ATOMS: atom_id res chain seq x y z
N MET A 1 4.92 -13.70 50.84
CA MET A 1 3.92 -12.75 50.30
C MET A 1 4.68 -11.50 49.88
N MET A 2 5.04 -11.42 48.59
CA MET A 2 6.02 -10.47 48.07
C MET A 2 5.29 -9.36 47.30
N TYR A 3 4.67 -8.42 48.03
CA TYR A 3 4.24 -7.16 47.43
C TYR A 3 5.42 -6.19 47.48
N THR A 4 6.19 -6.15 46.39
CA THR A 4 7.18 -5.08 46.17
C THR A 4 6.46 -3.74 46.17
N LYS A 5 6.94 -2.81 46.99
CA LYS A 5 6.47 -1.42 47.11
C LYS A 5 6.64 -0.70 45.77
N MET A 6 5.62 -0.78 44.91
CA MET A 6 5.57 -0.13 43.61
C MET A 6 5.53 1.39 43.84
N SER A 7 6.67 2.08 43.64
CA SER A 7 6.78 3.50 43.96
C SER A 7 5.89 4.33 43.03
N SER A 8 5.13 5.27 43.60
CA SER A 8 4.20 6.20 42.90
C SER A 8 4.75 6.83 41.61
N GLN A 9 6.07 7.00 41.52
CA GLN A 9 6.74 7.49 40.31
C GLN A 9 6.48 6.61 39.07
N TRP A 10 6.43 5.28 39.20
CA TRP A 10 6.13 4.41 38.05
C TRP A 10 4.72 4.63 37.51
N LEU A 11 3.74 4.90 38.38
CA LEU A 11 2.36 5.19 37.98
C LEU A 11 2.28 6.50 37.19
N LEU A 12 3.04 7.53 37.59
CA LEU A 12 3.10 8.81 36.88
C LEU A 12 3.75 8.67 35.50
N TRP A 13 4.81 7.86 35.37
CA TRP A 13 5.45 7.59 34.08
C TRP A 13 4.56 6.77 33.15
N THR A 14 3.90 5.72 33.66
CA THR A 14 2.95 4.93 32.85
C THR A 14 1.73 5.74 32.45
N PHE A 15 1.23 6.61 33.33
CA PHE A 15 0.09 7.47 33.04
C PHE A 15 0.46 8.57 32.03
N GLY A 16 1.64 9.17 32.15
CA GLY A 16 2.17 10.13 31.17
C GLY A 16 2.39 9.50 29.79
N ALA A 17 2.98 8.31 29.73
CA ALA A 17 3.14 7.56 28.48
C ALA A 17 1.78 7.17 27.86
N PHE A 18 0.80 6.78 28.68
CA PHE A 18 -0.56 6.48 28.24
C PHE A 18 -1.27 7.71 27.68
N LEU A 19 -1.14 8.88 28.32
CA LEU A 19 -1.71 10.15 27.83
C LEU A 19 -1.08 10.59 26.50
N LEU A 20 0.23 10.37 26.31
CA LEU A 20 0.92 10.63 25.04
C LEU A 20 0.39 9.72 23.91
N ALA A 21 0.13 8.45 24.19
CA ALA A 21 -0.41 7.51 23.21
C ALA A 21 -1.82 7.88 22.70
N LEU A 22 -2.62 8.63 23.48
CA LEU A 22 -3.95 9.11 23.08
C LEU A 22 -3.92 10.20 22.00
N THR A 23 -2.75 10.75 21.67
CA THR A 23 -2.60 11.87 20.72
C THR A 23 -2.09 11.46 19.33
N VAL A 24 -1.82 10.17 19.11
CA VAL A 24 -1.36 9.68 17.81
C VAL A 24 -2.53 9.54 16.86
N ASP A 25 -2.63 10.46 15.91
CA ASP A 25 -3.58 10.37 14.81
C ASP A 25 -2.97 9.53 13.67
N ALA A 26 -3.41 8.28 13.54
CA ALA A 26 -2.97 7.33 12.51
C ALA A 26 -3.91 7.32 11.29
N GLN A 27 -4.72 8.37 11.12
CA GLN A 27 -5.77 8.37 10.11
C GLN A 27 -5.23 8.64 8.71
N LEU A 28 -5.69 7.82 7.76
CA LEU A 28 -5.36 7.96 6.34
C LEU A 28 -6.00 9.23 5.76
N SER A 29 -5.30 9.90 4.85
CA SER A 29 -5.79 11.11 4.18
C SER A 29 -5.53 11.08 2.68
N THR A 30 -6.54 11.47 1.89
CA THR A 30 -6.41 11.61 0.43
C THR A 30 -5.46 12.73 0.01
N THR A 31 -5.12 13.64 0.94
CA THR A 31 -4.21 14.77 0.71
C THR A 31 -2.83 14.58 1.35
N PHE A 32 -2.52 13.39 1.88
CA PHE A 32 -1.27 13.10 2.59
C PHE A 32 0.00 13.51 1.81
N TYR A 33 0.03 13.26 0.50
CA TYR A 33 1.16 13.61 -0.38
C TYR A 33 1.04 14.96 -1.09
N SER A 34 0.00 15.77 -0.80
CA SER A 34 -0.30 16.98 -1.57
C SER A 34 0.83 18.02 -1.58
N SER A 35 1.58 18.14 -0.48
CA SER A 35 2.72 19.04 -0.36
C SER A 35 4.07 18.40 -0.73
N SER A 36 4.24 17.11 -0.43
CA SER A 36 5.52 16.38 -0.55
C SER A 36 5.75 15.72 -1.91
N CYS A 37 4.69 15.30 -2.61
CA CYS A 37 4.77 14.75 -3.96
C CYS A 37 3.60 15.26 -4.82
N ARG A 38 3.75 16.49 -5.33
CA ARG A 38 2.76 17.13 -6.19
C ARG A 38 2.51 16.31 -7.47
N ASN A 39 1.26 16.23 -7.89
CA ASN A 39 0.78 15.46 -9.04
C ASN A 39 0.96 13.93 -8.95
N LEU A 40 1.24 13.37 -7.76
CA LEU A 40 1.39 11.92 -7.56
C LEU A 40 0.25 11.11 -8.19
N THR A 41 -1.00 11.44 -7.86
CA THR A 41 -2.17 10.69 -8.33
C THR A 41 -2.34 10.74 -9.84
N ALA A 42 -2.08 11.89 -10.47
CA ALA A 42 -2.15 12.05 -11.91
C ALA A 42 -1.05 11.26 -12.63
N ARG A 43 0.16 11.25 -12.05
CA ARG A 43 1.30 10.53 -12.63
C ARG A 43 1.12 9.02 -12.55
N VAL A 44 0.67 8.50 -11.40
CA VAL A 44 0.37 7.06 -11.26
C VAL A 44 -0.72 6.64 -12.26
N ASP A 45 -1.80 7.41 -12.37
CA ASP A 45 -2.90 7.15 -13.31
C ASP A 45 -2.43 7.13 -14.78
N GLU A 46 -1.49 8.00 -15.15
CA GLU A 46 -0.89 7.99 -16.49
C GLU A 46 -0.09 6.70 -16.76
N ILE A 47 0.78 6.29 -15.83
CA ILE A 47 1.63 5.10 -15.95
C ILE A 47 0.76 3.84 -16.05
N ILE A 48 -0.21 3.71 -15.13
CA ILE A 48 -1.11 2.56 -15.05
C ILE A 48 -1.97 2.44 -16.30
N ARG A 49 -2.54 3.55 -16.79
CA ARG A 49 -3.29 3.55 -18.06
C ARG A 49 -2.39 3.17 -19.24
N GLY A 50 -1.13 3.58 -19.25
CA GLY A 50 -0.15 3.18 -20.25
C GLY A 50 0.02 1.66 -20.33
N HIS A 51 0.14 1.00 -19.18
CA HIS A 51 0.26 -0.47 -19.12
C HIS A 51 -1.05 -1.19 -19.46
N ILE A 52 -2.18 -0.74 -18.93
CA ILE A 52 -3.50 -1.36 -19.17
C ILE A 52 -3.94 -1.23 -20.64
N ARG A 53 -3.52 -0.18 -21.34
CA ARG A 53 -3.77 -0.06 -22.79
C ARG A 53 -3.08 -1.16 -23.60
N ARG A 54 -1.92 -1.65 -23.13
CA ARG A 54 -1.18 -2.74 -23.79
C ARG A 54 -1.70 -4.11 -23.38
N ASP A 55 -2.05 -4.28 -22.11
CA ASP A 55 -2.67 -5.50 -21.59
C ASP A 55 -3.82 -5.15 -20.62
N ARG A 56 -5.07 -5.29 -21.09
CA ARG A 56 -6.27 -4.99 -20.29
C ARG A 56 -6.43 -5.93 -19.12
N THR A 57 -5.84 -7.13 -19.18
CA THR A 57 -5.95 -8.11 -18.10
C THR A 57 -5.18 -7.67 -16.85
N LEU A 58 -4.24 -6.71 -16.97
CA LEU A 58 -3.53 -6.14 -15.82
C LEU A 58 -4.45 -5.44 -14.83
N ALA A 59 -5.58 -4.88 -15.28
CA ALA A 59 -6.49 -4.14 -14.41
C ALA A 59 -7.02 -5.00 -13.23
N PRO A 60 -7.65 -6.17 -13.46
CA PRO A 60 -8.05 -7.06 -12.37
C PRO A 60 -6.85 -7.64 -11.61
N SER A 61 -5.69 -7.82 -12.26
CA SER A 61 -4.50 -8.36 -11.58
C SER A 61 -3.91 -7.39 -10.57
N LEU A 62 -3.84 -6.09 -10.87
CA LEU A 62 -3.36 -5.06 -9.93
C LEU A 62 -4.35 -4.83 -8.78
N LEU A 63 -5.65 -4.92 -9.06
CA LEU A 63 -6.67 -4.92 -7.99
C LEU A 63 -6.49 -6.13 -7.06
N ARG A 64 -6.29 -7.33 -7.63
CA ARG A 64 -6.04 -8.54 -6.86
C ARG A 64 -4.75 -8.44 -6.05
N LEU A 65 -3.69 -7.86 -6.60
CA LEU A 65 -2.43 -7.66 -5.89
C LEU A 65 -2.62 -6.79 -4.63
N HIS A 66 -3.35 -5.67 -4.75
CA HIS A 66 -3.68 -4.83 -3.60
C HIS A 66 -4.57 -5.56 -2.58
N PHE A 67 -5.54 -6.35 -3.04
CA PHE A 67 -6.34 -7.19 -2.15
C PHE A 67 -5.47 -8.17 -1.34
N HIS A 68 -4.53 -8.86 -1.99
CA HIS A 68 -3.66 -9.82 -1.31
C HIS A 68 -2.68 -9.17 -0.34
N ASP A 69 -2.24 -7.94 -0.61
CA ASP A 69 -1.49 -7.14 0.37
C ASP A 69 -2.36 -6.88 1.61
N CYS A 70 -3.52 -6.25 1.42
CA CYS A 70 -4.38 -5.86 2.53
C CYS A 70 -4.95 -7.03 3.36
N PHE A 71 -5.13 -8.20 2.75
CA PHE A 71 -5.71 -9.36 3.44
C PHE A 71 -4.72 -10.06 4.38
N VAL A 72 -3.41 -9.88 4.15
CA VAL A 72 -2.36 -10.47 4.98
C VAL A 72 -1.75 -9.37 5.83
N ARG A 73 -2.19 -9.27 7.09
CA ARG A 73 -1.63 -8.32 8.09
C ARG A 73 -1.79 -6.82 7.75
N GLY A 74 -2.52 -6.48 6.69
CA GLY A 74 -2.87 -5.11 6.33
C GLY A 74 -2.12 -4.62 5.09
N CYS A 75 -2.46 -3.42 4.61
CA CYS A 75 -1.90 -2.88 3.39
C CYS A 75 -0.51 -2.26 3.67
N ASP A 76 0.52 -3.09 3.75
CA ASP A 76 1.88 -2.70 4.15
C ASP A 76 2.95 -2.97 3.08
N ALA A 77 2.53 -3.37 1.87
CA ALA A 77 3.39 -3.79 0.75
C ALA A 77 4.24 -5.03 1.03
N SER A 78 3.96 -5.80 2.08
CA SER A 78 4.67 -7.05 2.38
C SER A 78 4.57 -8.07 1.25
N VAL A 79 3.49 -8.06 0.47
CA VAL A 79 3.30 -8.94 -0.70
C VAL A 79 4.35 -8.72 -1.80
N LEU A 80 4.96 -7.54 -1.86
CA LEU A 80 5.95 -7.20 -2.89
C LEU A 80 7.33 -7.79 -2.62
N LEU A 81 7.62 -8.13 -1.36
CA LEU A 81 8.93 -8.60 -0.92
C LEU A 81 9.23 -9.99 -1.48
N ASN A 82 10.46 -10.17 -1.95
CA ASN A 82 10.96 -11.48 -2.35
C ASN A 82 11.30 -12.32 -1.11
N SER A 83 11.21 -13.64 -1.25
CA SER A 83 11.59 -14.57 -0.17
C SER A 83 13.04 -14.35 0.27
N PRO A 84 13.29 -14.08 1.57
CA PRO A 84 14.64 -14.00 2.10
C PRO A 84 15.26 -15.40 2.21
N ARG A 85 16.58 -15.48 2.39
CA ARG A 85 17.25 -16.77 2.57
C ARG A 85 16.72 -17.47 3.83
N GLY A 86 16.17 -18.67 3.65
CA GLY A 86 15.68 -19.50 4.76
C GLY A 86 14.27 -19.16 5.26
N ALA A 87 13.53 -18.27 4.61
CA ALA A 87 12.10 -18.06 4.89
C ALA A 87 11.29 -17.87 3.60
N GLN A 88 9.98 -18.08 3.69
CA GLN A 88 9.06 -17.91 2.58
C GLN A 88 8.35 -16.56 2.68
N GLY A 89 8.52 -15.72 1.68
CA GLY A 89 7.76 -14.49 1.51
C GLY A 89 6.36 -14.76 0.95
N GLU A 90 5.50 -13.76 1.06
CA GLU A 90 4.09 -13.88 0.65
C GLU A 90 3.92 -14.12 -0.84
N LYS A 91 4.83 -13.60 -1.67
CA LYS A 91 4.86 -13.83 -3.12
C LYS A 91 4.90 -15.32 -3.49
N ASP A 92 5.56 -16.13 -2.67
CA ASP A 92 5.72 -17.57 -2.89
C ASP A 92 4.69 -18.42 -2.14
N ALA A 93 3.74 -17.81 -1.43
CA ALA A 93 2.67 -18.54 -0.74
C ALA A 93 1.79 -19.32 -1.73
N ILE A 94 1.17 -20.42 -1.29
CA ILE A 94 0.41 -21.35 -2.15
C ILE A 94 -0.65 -20.63 -3.01
N GLY A 95 -1.36 -19.65 -2.44
CA GLY A 95 -2.39 -18.88 -3.15
C GLY A 95 -1.87 -17.79 -4.09
N ASN A 96 -0.57 -17.49 -4.04
CA ASN A 96 0.06 -16.36 -4.72
C ASN A 96 1.06 -16.82 -5.80
N LYS A 97 1.78 -17.90 -5.53
CA LYS A 97 2.79 -18.45 -6.42
C LYS A 97 2.18 -18.79 -7.78
N ASP A 98 2.82 -18.33 -8.84
CA ASP A 98 2.38 -18.48 -10.23
C ASP A 98 0.95 -17.96 -10.50
N SER A 99 0.43 -17.08 -9.63
CA SER A 99 -0.95 -16.60 -9.66
C SER A 99 -1.05 -15.07 -9.57
N LEU A 100 -0.38 -14.46 -8.60
CA LEU A 100 -0.24 -13.00 -8.55
C LEU A 100 0.73 -12.53 -9.63
N ARG A 101 0.43 -11.39 -10.25
CA ARG A 101 1.25 -10.78 -11.29
C ARG A 101 1.09 -9.26 -11.32
N GLY A 102 1.93 -8.57 -12.08
CA GLY A 102 1.96 -7.11 -12.15
C GLY A 102 2.95 -6.48 -11.17
N PHE A 103 3.86 -7.27 -10.59
CA PHE A 103 4.94 -6.78 -9.73
C PHE A 103 5.85 -5.80 -10.47
N GLU A 104 6.20 -6.15 -11.72
CA GLU A 104 6.99 -5.33 -12.63
C GLU A 104 6.33 -3.98 -12.97
N ILE A 105 4.99 -3.92 -12.92
CA ILE A 105 4.24 -2.69 -13.12
C ILE A 105 4.38 -1.79 -11.89
N ILE A 106 4.32 -2.37 -10.70
CA ILE A 106 4.56 -1.63 -9.45
C ILE A 106 6.01 -1.15 -9.38
N ASP A 107 6.99 -1.94 -9.84
CA ASP A 107 8.39 -1.52 -9.93
C ASP A 107 8.59 -0.34 -10.89
N ASP A 108 7.95 -0.35 -12.07
CA ASP A 108 7.98 0.78 -13.01
C ASP A 108 7.32 2.04 -12.43
N VAL A 109 6.17 1.88 -11.76
CA VAL A 109 5.51 2.99 -11.05
C VAL A 109 6.43 3.55 -9.98
N LYS A 110 6.99 2.70 -9.10
CA LYS A 110 7.89 3.11 -8.02
C LYS A 110 9.12 3.83 -8.58
N THR A 111 9.75 3.29 -9.63
CA THR A 111 10.92 3.90 -10.27
C THR A 111 10.62 5.31 -10.78
N LYS A 112 9.48 5.50 -11.46
CA LYS A 112 9.09 6.81 -12.00
C LYS A 112 8.69 7.80 -10.90
N ILE A 113 8.06 7.33 -9.83
CA ILE A 113 7.68 8.19 -8.70
C ILE A 113 8.91 8.57 -7.86
N GLU A 114 9.86 7.66 -7.64
CA GLU A 114 11.12 7.96 -6.96
C GLU A 114 11.97 8.99 -7.71
N ALA A 115 11.93 8.99 -9.05
CA ALA A 115 12.56 10.03 -9.86
C ALA A 115 11.93 11.43 -9.66
N MET A 116 10.68 11.50 -9.19
CA MET A 116 9.96 12.76 -8.94
C MET A 116 10.01 13.19 -7.48
N CYS A 117 9.88 12.25 -6.55
CA CYS A 117 9.83 12.51 -5.12
C CYS A 117 10.55 11.39 -4.35
N PRO A 118 11.90 11.46 -4.27
CA PRO A 118 12.72 10.39 -3.70
C PRO A 118 12.40 10.12 -2.23
N GLY A 119 12.15 8.85 -1.90
CA GLY A 119 11.90 8.39 -0.52
C GLY A 119 10.60 8.91 0.11
N VAL A 120 9.69 9.50 -0.68
CA VAL A 120 8.46 10.10 -0.15
C VAL A 120 7.31 9.10 -0.12
N VAL A 121 7.04 8.43 -1.25
CA VAL A 121 5.80 7.66 -1.42
C VAL A 121 6.01 6.20 -1.09
N SER A 122 5.18 5.68 -0.17
CA SER A 122 5.23 4.28 0.25
C SER A 122 4.82 3.32 -0.87
N CYS A 123 5.34 2.09 -0.87
CA CYS A 123 4.91 1.06 -1.82
C CYS A 123 3.45 0.63 -1.58
N ALA A 124 2.98 0.69 -0.34
CA ALA A 124 1.59 0.37 0.03
C ALA A 124 0.61 1.35 -0.63
N ASP A 125 0.92 2.65 -0.61
CA ASP A 125 0.10 3.66 -1.28
C ASP A 125 0.17 3.52 -2.79
N LEU A 126 1.31 3.13 -3.36
CA LEU A 126 1.40 2.85 -4.80
C LEU A 126 0.53 1.65 -5.20
N LEU A 127 0.41 0.60 -4.38
CA LEU A 127 -0.54 -0.49 -4.60
C LEU A 127 -1.99 0.01 -4.60
N ALA A 128 -2.36 0.82 -3.60
CA ALA A 128 -3.71 1.38 -3.49
C ALA A 128 -4.06 2.30 -4.69
N LEU A 129 -3.15 3.20 -5.06
CA LEU A 129 -3.30 4.08 -6.22
C LEU A 129 -3.39 3.28 -7.52
N SER A 130 -2.53 2.26 -7.68
CA SER A 130 -2.52 1.41 -8.87
C SER A 130 -3.81 0.62 -9.03
N ALA A 131 -4.36 0.07 -7.95
CA ALA A 131 -5.65 -0.64 -7.97
C ALA A 131 -6.81 0.31 -8.35
N ARG A 132 -6.85 1.51 -7.75
CA ARG A 132 -7.86 2.54 -8.07
C ARG A 132 -7.83 2.93 -9.54
N ASP A 133 -6.63 3.28 -10.03
CA ASP A 133 -6.46 3.76 -11.40
C ASP A 133 -6.66 2.65 -12.43
N SER A 134 -6.38 1.39 -12.04
CA SER A 134 -6.70 0.22 -12.84
C SER A 134 -8.20 0.08 -13.12
N MET A 135 -9.02 0.20 -12.08
CA MET A 135 -10.48 0.14 -12.25
C MET A 135 -10.98 1.35 -13.04
N ARG A 136 -10.45 2.55 -12.78
CA ARG A 136 -10.81 3.75 -13.56
C ARG A 136 -10.48 3.60 -15.05
N ALA A 137 -9.38 2.93 -15.39
CA ALA A 137 -8.95 2.71 -16.76
C ALA A 137 -9.93 1.81 -17.55
N VAL A 138 -10.57 0.84 -16.89
CA VAL A 138 -11.51 -0.08 -17.53
C VAL A 138 -12.98 0.36 -17.42
N MET A 139 -13.36 1.06 -16.33
CA MET A 139 -14.74 1.55 -16.14
C MET A 139 -15.19 2.54 -17.21
N LYS A 140 -14.28 3.33 -17.80
CA LYS A 140 -14.61 4.20 -18.94
C LYS A 140 -15.13 3.43 -20.17
N GLN A 141 -14.89 2.12 -20.25
CA GLN A 141 -15.39 1.27 -21.31
C GLN A 141 -16.77 0.65 -21.00
N PHE A 142 -17.14 0.59 -19.72
CA PHE A 142 -18.32 -0.14 -19.22
C PHE A 142 -19.37 0.81 -18.64
N SER A 143 -19.51 2.02 -19.20
CA SER A 143 -20.64 2.87 -18.86
C SER A 143 -21.92 2.09 -19.17
N CYS A 144 -22.70 1.79 -18.13
CA CYS A 144 -24.03 1.20 -18.19
C CYS A 144 -25.07 2.20 -18.78
N SER A 145 -24.63 3.05 -19.71
CA SER A 145 -25.42 4.07 -20.40
C SER A 145 -25.87 3.58 -21.79
N THR A 146 -25.68 2.29 -22.08
CA THR A 146 -26.09 1.61 -23.31
C THR A 146 -26.85 0.31 -23.03
N LEU A 147 -27.49 0.21 -21.87
CA LEU A 147 -28.58 -0.74 -21.59
C LEU A 147 -29.89 0.03 -21.50
#